data_AF-A0A4Y8ALE5-F1
#
_entry.id   AF-A0A4Y8ALE5-F1
#
_cell.length_a   1.000
_cell.length_b   1.000
_cell.length_c   1.000
_cell.angle_alpha   90.00
_cell.angle_beta   90.00
_cell.angle_gamma   90.00
#
_symmetry.space_group_name_H-M   'P 1'
#
loop_
_entity.id
_entity.type
_entity.pdbx_description
1 polymer ?
#
loop_
_entity_poly.entity_id
_entity_poly.type
_entity_poly.pdbx_seq_one_letter_code
_entity_poly.pdbx_strand_id
1 'polypeptide(L)'
;NELDELSPYTFEWSANKEGKKIVSFNFYPIFKPEHRDAELYKKELQKQTGLSWDLGRQVISYLKTSLEFSDKEIKNNRDLFVTAQMELPDIMTELAILRGKSRTKTNPKGWIINA
;
A
#
# COMPACT_ATOMS: atom_id res chain seq x y z
N ASN A 1 17.13 20.83 -14.05
CA ASN A 1 15.70 20.88 -13.70
C ASN A 1 15.41 19.60 -12.94
N GLU A 2 15.30 19.66 -11.60
CA GLU A 2 15.10 18.46 -10.76
C GLU A 2 13.80 17.70 -11.07
N LEU A 3 12.77 18.38 -11.61
CA LEU A 3 11.46 17.78 -11.87
C LEU A 3 11.48 16.74 -13.02
N ASP A 4 12.28 16.95 -14.06
CA ASP A 4 12.32 16.12 -15.27
C ASP A 4 13.10 14.80 -15.08
N GLU A 5 13.98 14.77 -14.07
CA GLU A 5 14.88 13.62 -13.79
C GLU A 5 14.28 12.60 -12.80
N LEU A 6 13.30 13.00 -11.99
CA LEU A 6 12.80 12.19 -10.87
C LEU A 6 11.30 11.85 -10.95
N SER A 7 10.54 12.45 -11.85
CA SER A 7 9.08 12.25 -11.92
C SER A 7 8.67 11.17 -12.93
N PRO A 8 7.76 10.24 -12.57
CA PRO A 8 7.24 9.20 -13.48
C PRO A 8 6.37 9.74 -14.62
N TYR A 9 6.01 11.03 -14.54
CA TYR A 9 5.31 11.76 -15.58
C TYR A 9 6.17 12.94 -16.01
N THR A 10 6.55 12.96 -17.29
CA THR A 10 7.12 14.12 -17.95
C THR A 10 6.07 14.72 -18.88
N PHE A 11 6.24 15.97 -19.29
CA PHE A 11 5.34 16.61 -20.25
C PHE A 11 6.16 17.09 -21.44
N GLU A 12 5.85 16.58 -22.63
CA GLU A 12 6.25 17.28 -23.84
C GLU A 12 5.28 18.44 -24.06
N TRP A 13 5.81 19.57 -24.51
CA TRP A 13 4.97 20.72 -24.81
C TRP A 13 5.25 21.27 -26.20
N SER A 14 4.20 21.74 -26.86
CA SER A 14 4.31 22.44 -28.14
C SER A 14 3.63 23.80 -28.03
N ALA A 15 4.32 24.85 -28.45
CA ALA A 15 3.74 26.18 -28.58
C ALA A 15 2.96 26.30 -29.89
N ASN A 16 1.66 26.57 -29.80
CA ASN A 16 0.86 26.98 -30.94
C ASN A 16 1.08 28.47 -31.18
N LYS A 17 1.54 28.80 -32.38
CA LYS A 17 1.84 30.17 -32.80
C LYS A 17 0.89 30.58 -33.91
N GLU A 18 0.41 31.82 -33.83
CA GLU A 18 -0.31 32.48 -34.90
C GLU A 18 0.53 33.69 -35.32
N GLY A 19 1.18 33.57 -36.48
CA GLY A 19 2.24 34.50 -36.90
C GLY A 19 3.43 34.51 -35.93
N LYS A 20 3.81 35.69 -35.42
CA LYS A 20 4.91 35.86 -34.45
C LYS A 20 4.48 35.68 -32.98
N LYS A 21 3.18 35.58 -32.69
CA LYS A 21 2.64 35.52 -31.33
C LYS A 21 2.40 34.06 -30.94
N ILE A 22 2.84 33.67 -29.74
CA ILE A 22 2.46 32.39 -29.13
C ILE A 22 1.04 32.57 -28.56
N VAL A 23 0.11 31.71 -28.99
CA VAL A 23 -1.31 31.75 -28.61
C VAL A 23 -1.62 30.77 -27.50
N SER A 24 -1.03 29.56 -27.54
CA SER A 24 -1.23 28.56 -26.50
C SER A 24 -0.08 27.57 -26.42
N PHE A 25 -0.03 26.82 -25.33
CA PHE A 25 0.85 25.66 -25.16
C PHE A 25 -0.02 24.43 -25.01
N ASN A 26 0.26 23.40 -25.80
CA ASN A 26 -0.30 22.07 -25.59
C ASN A 26 0.71 21.26 -24.78
N PHE A 27 0.24 20.57 -23.74
CA PHE A 27 1.04 19.65 -22.95
C PHE A 27 0.56 18.23 -23.19
N TYR A 28 1.49 17.34 -23.49
CA TYR A 28 1.26 15.91 -23.71
C TYR A 28 1.95 15.15 -22.58
N PRO A 29 1.19 14.48 -21.69
CA PRO A 29 1.80 13.68 -20.64
C PRO A 29 2.46 12.44 -21.25
N ILE A 30 3.73 12.23 -20.93
CA ILE A 30 4.48 11.03 -21.30
C ILE A 30 4.78 10.28 -20.00
N PHE A 31 4.27 9.05 -19.94
CA PHE A 31 4.53 8.16 -18.84
C PHE A 31 5.89 7.49 -19.04
N LYS A 32 6.82 7.76 -18.13
CA LYS A 32 8.13 7.10 -18.10
C LYS A 32 8.11 6.00 -17.03
N PRO A 33 7.89 4.72 -17.40
CA PRO A 33 7.82 3.63 -16.43
C PRO A 33 9.13 3.41 -15.65
N GLU A 34 10.26 3.88 -16.18
CA GLU A 34 11.60 3.76 -15.59
C GLU A 34 11.78 4.59 -14.30
N HIS A 35 11.02 5.68 -14.12
CA HIS A 35 11.03 6.50 -12.90
C HIS A 35 9.88 6.15 -11.95
N ARG A 36 9.10 5.11 -12.24
CA ARG A 36 8.10 4.63 -11.29
C ARG A 36 8.83 3.87 -10.21
N ASP A 37 8.76 4.39 -8.98
CA ASP A 37 9.29 3.72 -7.81
C ASP A 37 8.76 2.27 -7.76
N ALA A 38 9.69 1.32 -7.87
CA ALA A 38 9.38 -0.10 -7.95
C ALA A 38 8.72 -0.62 -6.66
N GLU A 39 9.02 -0.01 -5.51
CA GLU A 39 8.36 -0.35 -4.24
C GLU A 39 6.94 0.17 -4.21
N LEU A 40 6.70 1.40 -4.69
CA LEU A 40 5.35 1.95 -4.79
C LEU A 40 4.46 1.11 -5.71
N TYR A 41 4.98 0.71 -6.87
CA TYR A 41 4.26 -0.14 -7.81
C TYR A 41 3.95 -1.53 -7.23
N LYS A 42 4.91 -2.16 -6.54
CA LYS A 42 4.68 -3.43 -5.83
C LYS A 42 3.58 -3.29 -4.78
N LYS A 43 3.59 -2.20 -4.01
CA LYS A 43 2.58 -1.92 -2.98
C LYS A 43 1.19 -1.71 -3.58
N GLU A 44 1.09 -1.07 -4.74
CA GLU A 44 -0.17 -0.96 -5.48
C GLU A 44 -0.68 -2.32 -5.97
N LEU A 45 0.21 -3.15 -6.52
CA LEU A 45 -0.13 -4.50 -6.98
C LEU A 45 -0.61 -5.38 -5.80
N GLN A 46 0.09 -5.33 -4.67
CA GLN A 46 -0.29 -6.05 -3.44
C GLN A 46 -1.65 -5.60 -2.89
N LYS A 47 -2.09 -4.35 -3.10
CA LYS A 47 -3.44 -3.93 -2.71
C LYS A 47 -4.52 -4.60 -3.56
N GLN A 48 -4.23 -4.89 -4.82
CA GLN A 48 -5.17 -5.51 -5.76
C GLN A 48 -5.31 -7.02 -5.52
N THR A 49 -4.25 -7.71 -5.08
CA THR A 49 -4.32 -9.15 -4.83
C THR A 49 -5.16 -9.51 -3.59
N GLY A 50 -5.69 -10.74 -3.57
CA GLY A 50 -6.44 -11.25 -2.43
C GLY A 50 -5.54 -11.57 -1.23
N LEU A 51 -6.09 -11.47 -0.01
CA LEU A 51 -5.36 -11.76 1.23
C LEU A 51 -4.83 -13.20 1.30
N SER A 52 -5.58 -14.14 0.72
CA SER A 52 -5.26 -15.58 0.72
C SER A 52 -4.01 -15.95 -0.10
N TRP A 53 -3.43 -15.01 -0.85
CA TRP A 53 -2.18 -15.25 -1.57
C TRP A 53 -0.99 -15.39 -0.61
N ASP A 54 -0.97 -14.62 0.48
CA ASP A 54 0.21 -14.56 1.37
C ASP A 54 -0.13 -15.02 2.80
N LEU A 55 -1.38 -14.87 3.22
CA LEU A 55 -1.83 -15.22 4.56
C LEU A 55 -2.60 -16.54 4.57
N GLY A 56 -2.30 -17.39 5.55
CA GLY A 56 -3.01 -18.63 5.78
C GLY A 56 -4.49 -18.36 6.08
N ARG A 57 -5.38 -19.21 5.57
CA ARG A 57 -6.84 -19.06 5.76
C ARG A 57 -7.23 -18.97 7.25
N GLN A 58 -6.55 -19.73 8.12
CA GLN A 58 -6.78 -19.70 9.56
C GLN A 58 -6.42 -18.33 10.17
N VAL A 59 -5.28 -17.76 9.78
CA VAL A 59 -4.85 -16.42 10.21
C VAL A 59 -5.86 -15.37 9.74
N ILE A 60 -6.25 -15.39 8.46
CA ILE A 60 -7.26 -14.46 7.93
C ILE A 60 -8.59 -14.58 8.69
N SER A 61 -9.05 -15.81 8.94
CA SER A 61 -10.28 -16.05 9.68
C SER A 61 -10.18 -15.51 11.10
N TYR A 62 -9.03 -15.67 11.76
CA TYR A 62 -8.83 -15.17 13.12
C TYR A 62 -8.81 -13.64 13.18
N LEU A 63 -8.06 -13.00 12.27
CA LEU A 63 -8.00 -11.54 12.15
C LEU A 63 -9.40 -10.94 11.95
N LYS A 64 -10.24 -11.57 11.12
CA LYS A 64 -11.60 -11.10 10.85
C LYS A 64 -12.58 -11.38 11.98
N THR A 65 -12.63 -12.63 12.45
CA THR A 65 -13.68 -13.07 13.39
C THR A 65 -13.34 -12.75 14.84
N SER A 66 -12.07 -12.90 15.24
CA SER A 66 -11.67 -12.74 16.65
C SER A 66 -11.16 -11.34 16.97
N LEU A 67 -10.49 -10.70 16.00
CA LEU A 67 -9.89 -9.37 16.14
C LEU A 67 -10.65 -8.26 15.40
N GLU A 68 -11.70 -8.61 14.67
CA GLU A 68 -12.60 -7.65 14.00
C GLU A 68 -11.88 -6.69 13.02
N PHE A 69 -10.80 -7.16 12.40
CA PHE A 69 -10.17 -6.47 11.29
C PHE A 69 -10.99 -6.64 10.01
N SER A 70 -11.23 -5.54 9.31
CA SER A 70 -11.76 -5.53 7.96
C SER A 70 -10.68 -5.91 6.93
N ASP A 71 -11.09 -6.41 5.77
CA ASP A 71 -10.18 -6.72 4.67
C ASP A 71 -9.29 -5.53 4.29
N LYS A 72 -9.84 -4.31 4.37
CA LYS A 72 -9.10 -3.07 4.09
C LYS A 72 -8.00 -2.83 5.13
N GLU A 73 -8.29 -3.01 6.41
CA GLU A 73 -7.30 -2.85 7.48
C GLU A 73 -6.20 -3.91 7.41
N ILE A 74 -6.55 -5.17 7.07
CA ILE A 74 -5.57 -6.23 6.86
C ILE A 74 -4.69 -5.91 5.64
N LYS A 75 -5.29 -5.47 4.53
CA LYS A 75 -4.54 -5.08 3.33
C LYS A 75 -3.61 -3.88 3.56
N ASN A 76 -4.03 -2.90 4.37
CA ASN A 76 -3.21 -1.75 4.69
C ASN A 76 -1.96 -2.12 5.51
N ASN A 77 -2.06 -3.16 6.34
CA ASN A 77 -0.99 -3.67 7.19
C ASN A 77 -0.50 -5.06 6.73
N ARG A 78 -0.60 -5.34 5.43
CA ARG A 78 -0.37 -6.68 4.87
C ARG A 78 1.04 -7.19 5.16
N ASP A 79 2.05 -6.36 4.90
CA ASP A 79 3.45 -6.72 5.08
C ASP A 79 3.75 -7.10 6.54
N LEU A 80 3.13 -6.41 7.51
CA LEU A 80 3.26 -6.71 8.94
C LEU A 80 2.74 -8.13 9.24
N PHE A 81 1.52 -8.47 8.78
CA PHE A 81 0.93 -9.78 9.04
C PHE A 81 1.66 -10.91 8.31
N VAL A 82 2.14 -10.65 7.10
CA VAL A 82 2.93 -11.63 6.33
C VAL A 82 4.27 -11.89 7.02
N THR A 83 4.97 -10.83 7.42
CA THR A 83 6.23 -10.93 8.16
C THR A 83 6.03 -11.67 9.47
N ALA A 84 5.00 -11.30 10.24
CA ALA A 84 4.66 -12.00 11.48
C ALA A 84 4.38 -13.49 11.25
N GLN A 85 3.72 -13.88 10.16
CA GLN A 85 3.46 -15.28 9.85
C GLN A 85 4.74 -16.04 9.48
N MET A 86 5.71 -15.37 8.85
CA MET A 86 6.98 -15.98 8.44
C MET A 86 7.97 -16.08 9.60
N GLU A 87 8.03 -15.07 10.46
CA GLU A 87 9.00 -14.98 11.55
C GLU A 87 8.54 -15.67 12.84
N LEU A 88 7.24 -15.66 13.12
CA LEU A 88 6.69 -16.27 14.33
C LEU A 88 6.44 -17.77 14.09
N PRO A 89 7.00 -18.67 14.94
CA PRO A 89 6.76 -20.11 14.81
C PRO A 89 5.28 -20.51 14.94
N ASP A 90 4.52 -19.77 15.76
CA ASP A 90 3.08 -19.93 15.95
C ASP A 90 2.37 -18.58 16.06
N ILE A 91 2.05 -17.99 14.90
CA ILE A 91 1.31 -16.73 14.82
C ILE A 91 -0.06 -16.78 15.51
N MET A 92 -0.72 -17.95 15.55
CA MET A 92 -2.08 -18.04 16.10
C MET A 92 -2.08 -17.84 17.61
N THR A 93 -1.13 -18.47 18.30
CA THR A 93 -0.94 -18.27 19.74
C THR A 93 -0.58 -16.82 20.06
N GLU A 94 0.31 -16.21 19.28
CA GLU A 94 0.69 -14.81 19.49
C GLU A 94 -0.47 -13.84 19.29
N LEU A 95 -1.28 -14.01 18.22
CA LEU A 95 -2.48 -13.20 18.00
C LEU A 95 -3.49 -13.36 19.15
N ALA A 96 -3.63 -14.55 19.73
CA ALA A 96 -4.49 -14.78 20.88
C ALA A 96 -3.98 -14.07 22.15
N ILE A 97 -2.67 -14.07 22.38
CA ILE A 97 -2.03 -13.33 23.49
C ILE A 97 -2.24 -11.83 23.29
N LEU A 98 -1.98 -11.30 22.09
CA LEU A 98 -2.16 -9.89 21.75
C LEU A 98 -3.61 -9.45 21.91
N ARG A 99 -4.58 -10.28 21.50
CA ARG A 99 -6.01 -10.06 21.76
C ARG A 99 -6.30 -9.91 23.25
N GLY A 100 -5.74 -10.79 24.07
CA GLY A 100 -5.91 -10.74 25.53
C GLY A 100 -5.40 -9.43 26.12
N LYS A 101 -4.21 -8.99 25.70
CA LYS A 101 -3.54 -7.77 26.17
C LYS A 101 -4.20 -6.48 25.66
N SER A 102 -4.77 -6.49 24.46
CA SER A 102 -5.33 -5.30 23.83
C SER A 102 -6.73 -4.92 24.36
N ARG A 103 -7.42 -5.84 25.04
CA ARG A 103 -8.79 -5.64 25.59
C ARG A 103 -8.96 -4.42 26.49
N THR A 104 -7.92 -4.04 27.22
CA THR A 104 -7.97 -2.90 28.15
C THR A 104 -7.55 -1.58 27.50
N LYS A 105 -7.27 -1.58 26.19
CA LYS A 105 -6.80 -0.41 25.44
C LYS A 105 -7.97 0.30 24.76
N THR A 106 -7.84 1.61 24.62
CA THR A 106 -8.84 2.45 23.96
C THR A 106 -9.02 2.10 22.48
N ASN A 107 -7.94 1.73 21.79
CA ASN A 107 -7.97 1.20 20.42
C ASN A 107 -7.28 -0.18 20.38
N PRO A 108 -8.01 -1.28 20.64
CA PRO A 108 -7.44 -2.62 20.68
C PRO A 108 -6.79 -3.03 19.35
N LYS A 109 -7.42 -2.69 18.21
CA LYS A 109 -6.90 -3.02 16.88
C LYS A 109 -5.61 -2.28 16.56
N GLY A 110 -5.60 -0.96 16.77
CA GLY A 110 -4.41 -0.14 16.58
C GLY A 110 -3.25 -0.60 17.47
N TRP A 111 -3.53 -0.94 18.74
CA TRP A 111 -2.51 -1.44 19.65
C TRP A 111 -1.85 -2.74 19.19
N ILE A 112 -2.62 -3.67 18.59
CA ILE A 112 -2.08 -4.95 18.06
C ILE A 112 -1.09 -4.71 16.91
N ILE A 113 -1.35 -3.72 16.07
CA ILE A 113 -0.50 -3.37 14.92
C ILE A 113 0.48 -2.22 15.21
N ASN A 114 0.55 -1.78 16.48
CA ASN A 114 1.34 -0.65 16.92
C ASN A 114 1.09 0.64 16.09
N ALA A 115 -0.19 0.98 15.87
CA ALA A 115 -0.68 2.16 15.16
C ALA A 115 -1.35 3.19 16.07
#